data_AF-A0A1H5IXS3-F1
#
_entry.id   AF-A0A1H5IXS3-F1
#
_cell.length_a   1.000
_cell.length_b   1.000
_cell.length_c   1.000
_cell.angle_alpha   90.00
_cell.angle_beta   90.00
_cell.angle_gamma   90.00
#
_symmetry.space_group_name_H-M   'P 1'
#
loop_
_entity.id
_entity.type
_entity.pdbx_description
1 polymer ?
#
loop_
_entity_poly.entity_id
_entity_poly.type
_entity_poly.pdbx_seq_one_letter_code
_entity_poly.pdbx_strand_id
1 'polypeptide(L)' 'MKDMQAHLEKLRVEAEECELISKLATNKTKKELFARLAAHHRTLADEVERTMREAR' A
#
# COMPACT_ATOMS: atom_id res chain seq x y z
N MET A 1 14.80 8.05 9.71
CA MET A 1 14.53 8.36 8.29
C MET A 1 14.74 7.17 7.36
N LYS A 2 15.90 6.48 7.40
CA LYS A 2 16.13 5.28 6.55
C LYS A 2 15.13 4.14 6.82
N ASP A 3 14.78 3.90 8.08
CA ASP A 3 13.79 2.87 8.45
C ASP A 3 12.39 3.19 7.90
N MET A 4 12.00 4.47 7.97
CA MET A 4 10.73 4.94 7.40
C MET A 4 10.71 4.83 5.88
N GLN A 5 11.84 5.11 5.21
CA GLN A 5 11.95 4.96 3.77
C GLN A 5 11.84 3.50 3.34
N ALA A 6 12.48 2.57 4.06
CA ALA A 6 12.34 1.14 3.81
C ALA A 6 10.90 0.65 4.04
N HIS A 7 10.24 1.16 5.09
CA HIS A 7 8.85 0.82 5.37
C HIS A 7 7.89 1.39 4.31
N LEU A 8 8.14 2.62 3.83
CA LEU A 8 7.40 3.24 2.74
C LEU A 8 7.46 2.41 1.46
N GLU A 9 8.66 1.96 1.09
CA GLU A 9 8.85 1.12 -0.09
C GLU A 9 8.09 -0.21 0.05
N LYS A 10 8.18 -0.84 1.24
CA LYS A 10 7.43 -2.06 1.54
C LYS A 10 5.91 -1.87 1.38
N LEU A 11 5.34 -0.81 1.96
CA LEU A 11 3.90 -0.52 1.85
C LEU A 11 3.47 -0.30 0.40
N ARG A 12 4.31 0.34 -0.41
CA ARG A 12 4.05 0.53 -1.85
C ARG A 12 4.06 -0.79 -2.61
N VAL A 13 5.04 -1.65 -2.34
CA VAL A 13 5.10 -3.00 -2.94
C VAL A 13 3.87 -3.81 -2.57
N GLU A 14 3.51 -3.86 -1.28
CA GLU A 14 2.32 -4.58 -0.80
C GLU A 14 1.02 -4.04 -1.42
N ALA A 15 0.93 -2.72 -1.65
CA ALA A 15 -0.21 -2.12 -2.34
C ALA A 15 -0.33 -2.59 -3.80
N GLU A 16 0.79 -2.59 -4.55
CA GLU A 16 0.82 -3.05 -5.93
C GLU A 16 0.51 -4.55 -6.05
N GLU A 17 1.04 -5.36 -5.14
CA GLU A 17 0.73 -6.80 -5.06
C GLU A 17 -0.77 -7.03 -4.79
N CYS A 18 -1.34 -6.30 -3.82
CA CYS A 18 -2.77 -6.38 -3.53
C CYS A 18 -3.62 -5.95 -4.73
N GLU A 19 -3.24 -4.89 -5.44
CA GLU A 19 -3.96 -4.45 -6.64
C GLU A 19 -3.87 -5.49 -7.76
N LEU A 20 -2.71 -6.10 -7.97
CA LEU A 20 -2.53 -7.17 -8.95
C LEU A 20 -3.41 -8.37 -8.61
N ILE A 21 -3.44 -8.81 -7.35
CA ILE A 21 -4.32 -9.90 -6.90
C ILE A 21 -5.78 -9.55 -7.16
N SER A 22 -6.19 -8.31 -6.88
CA SER A 22 -7.55 -7.84 -7.14
C SER A 22 -7.89 -7.91 -8.64
N LYS A 23 -6.98 -7.48 -9.52
CA LYS A 23 -7.15 -7.52 -10.97
C LYS A 23 -7.25 -8.94 -11.52
N LEU A 24 -6.48 -9.87 -10.96
CA LEU A 24 -6.45 -11.28 -11.39
C LEU A 24 -7.55 -12.14 -10.74
N ALA A 25 -8.22 -11.65 -9.69
CA ALA A 25 -9.25 -12.40 -8.98
C ALA A 25 -10.54 -12.51 -9.82
N THR A 26 -10.99 -13.75 -10.03
CA THR A 26 -12.28 -14.06 -10.67
C THR A 26 -13.45 -14.01 -9.67
N ASN A 27 -13.17 -14.24 -8.38
CA ASN A 27 -14.14 -14.13 -7.31
C ASN A 27 -14.32 -12.66 -6.87
N LYS A 28 -15.58 -12.19 -6.88
CA LYS A 28 -15.93 -10.80 -6.55
C LYS A 28 -15.53 -10.38 -5.14
N THR A 29 -15.78 -11.22 -4.13
CA THR A 29 -15.41 -10.94 -2.74
C THR A 29 -13.90 -10.81 -2.57
N LYS A 30 -13.13 -11.71 -3.19
CA LYS A 30 -11.66 -11.65 -3.18
C LYS A 30 -11.16 -10.37 -3.86
N LYS A 31 -11.74 -10.04 -5.03
CA LYS A 31 -11.40 -8.82 -5.76
C LYS A 31 -11.60 -7.56 -4.90
N GLU A 32 -12.76 -7.44 -4.26
CA GLU A 32 -13.09 -6.28 -3.40
C GLU A 32 -12.20 -6.20 -2.16
N LEU A 33 -11.91 -7.33 -1.51
CA LEU A 33 -11.00 -7.38 -0.36
C LEU A 33 -9.61 -6.85 -0.73
N PHE A 34 -9.01 -7.40 -1.79
CA PHE A 34 -7.66 -7.00 -2.20
C PHE A 34 -7.59 -5.59 -2.77
N ALA A 35 -8.66 -5.10 -3.43
CA ALA A 35 -8.75 -3.70 -3.84
C ALA A 35 -8.74 -2.75 -2.62
N ARG A 36 -9.49 -3.09 -1.57
CA ARG A 36 -9.51 -2.32 -0.33
C ARG A 36 -8.17 -2.36 0.39
N LEU A 37 -7.53 -3.53 0.45
CA LEU A 37 -6.19 -3.67 1.03
C LEU A 37 -5.17 -2.80 0.28
N ALA A 38 -5.17 -2.81 -1.06
CA ALA A 38 -4.29 -1.95 -1.85
C ALA A 38 -4.49 -0.47 -1.52
N ALA A 39 -5.74 -0.02 -1.43
CA ALA A 39 -6.06 1.36 -1.05
C ALA A 39 -5.56 1.72 0.35
N HIS A 40 -5.72 0.82 1.34
CA HIS A 40 -5.23 1.05 2.70
C HIS A 40 -3.70 1.12 2.77
N HIS A 41 -2.98 0.24 2.09
CA HIS A 41 -1.51 0.30 2.05
C HIS A 41 -1.01 1.61 1.40
N ARG A 42 -1.71 2.12 0.38
CA ARG A 42 -1.40 3.44 -0.20
C ARG A 42 -1.62 4.58 0.79
N THR A 43 -2.73 4.58 1.52
CA THR A 43 -2.97 5.58 2.58
C THR A 43 -1.88 5.56 3.64
N LEU A 44 -1.47 4.37 4.11
CA LEU A 44 -0.37 4.25 5.07
C LEU A 44 0.96 4.74 4.48
N ALA A 45 1.25 4.43 3.21
CA ALA A 45 2.43 4.93 2.52
C ALA A 45 2.43 6.46 2.45
N ASP A 46 1.29 7.09 2.15
CA ASP A 46 1.16 8.55 2.11
C ASP A 46 1.38 9.19 3.48
N GLU A 47 0.93 8.55 4.57
CA GLU A 47 1.17 8.99 5.95
C GLU A 47 2.66 8.93 6.31
N VAL A 48 3.34 7.84 5.94
CA VAL A 48 4.79 7.70 6.16
C VAL A 48 5.53 8.77 5.36
N GLU A 49 5.18 8.98 4.10
CA GLU A 49 5.80 10.01 3.26
C GLU A 49 5.57 11.42 3.82
N ARG A 50 4.36 11.73 4.30
CA ARG A 50 4.04 13.00 4.94
C ARG A 50 4.89 13.22 6.20
N THR A 51 4.93 12.24 7.09
CA THR A 51 5.75 12.30 8.31
C THR A 51 7.23 12.48 7.96
N MET A 52 7.72 11.81 6.91
CA MET A 52 9.09 11.97 6.45
C MET A 52 9.38 13.38 5.91
N ARG A 53 8.41 14.04 5.28
CA ARG A 53 8.54 15.43 4.79
C ARG A 53 8.54 16.43 5.94
N GLU A 54 7.73 16.19 6.98
CA GLU A 54 7.65 17.05 8.16
C GLU A 54 8.87 16.91 9.08
N ALA A 55 9.49 15.73 9.11
CA ALA A 55 10.71 15.46 9.87
C ALA A 55 12.01 15.93 9.18
N ARG A 56 11.90 16.63 8.04
CA ARG A 56 13.01 17.10 7.21
C ARG A 56 13.24 18.60 7.41
#